data_AF-A0A0S8B8Y7-F1
#
_entry.id   AF-A0A0S8B8Y7-F1
#
_cell.length_a   1.000
_cell.length_b   1.000
_cell.length_c   1.000
_cell.angle_alpha   90.00
_cell.angle_beta   90.00
_cell.angle_gamma   90.00
#
_symmetry.space_group_name_H-M   'P 1'
#
loop_
_entity.id
_entity.type
_entity.pdbx_description
1 polymer ?
#
loop_
_entity_poly.entity_id
_entity_poly.type
_entity_poly.pdbx_seq_one_letter_code
_entity_poly.pdbx_strand_id
1 'polypeptide(L)' 'MGQETDLMICRACGNEERASEGYPCDGCGTFICVICNMRGVLLCKECQAKAAQEGRSPDAE' A
#
# COMPACT_ATOMS: atom_id res chain seq x y z
N MET A 1 -23.40 -17.24 -14.70
CA MET A 1 -22.04 -16.96 -15.20
C MET A 1 -21.70 -15.57 -14.72
N GLY A 2 -20.78 -15.44 -13.78
CA GLY A 2 -20.48 -14.13 -13.18
C GLY A 2 -19.59 -14.33 -11.98
N GLN A 3 -18.30 -14.44 -12.23
CA GLN A 3 -17.29 -14.14 -11.22
C GLN A 3 -16.34 -13.22 -11.96
N GLU A 4 -16.78 -11.95 -12.05
CA GLU A 4 -15.90 -10.85 -12.41
C GLU A 4 -14.79 -10.91 -11.38
N THR A 5 -13.63 -11.39 -11.81
CA THR A 5 -12.47 -11.57 -10.95
C THR A 5 -12.04 -10.17 -10.49
N ASP A 6 -12.53 -9.73 -9.32
CA ASP A 6 -12.19 -8.46 -8.68
C ASP A 6 -10.75 -8.49 -8.12
N LEU A 7 -9.79 -8.93 -8.93
CA LEU A 7 -8.38 -8.78 -8.64
C LEU A 7 -8.01 -7.31 -8.81
N MET A 8 -7.56 -6.69 -7.72
CA MET A 8 -7.00 -5.35 -7.70
C MET A 8 -5.48 -5.42 -7.50
N ILE A 9 -4.78 -4.53 -8.20
CA ILE A 9 -3.32 -4.42 -8.11
C ILE A 9 -2.96 -3.63 -6.85
N CYS A 10 -2.19 -4.24 -5.96
CA CYS A 10 -1.64 -3.59 -4.79
C CYS A 10 -0.68 -2.46 -5.19
N ARG A 11 -0.96 -1.24 -4.74
CA ARG A 11 -0.08 -0.09 -5.00
C ARG A 11 1.19 -0.06 -4.14
N ALA A 12 1.32 -0.95 -3.16
CA ALA A 12 2.55 -1.09 -2.39
C ALA A 12 3.55 -2.06 -3.06
N CYS A 13 3.13 -3.27 -3.40
CA CYS A 13 4.01 -4.30 -3.96
C CYS A 13 3.86 -4.53 -5.48
N GLY A 14 2.73 -4.14 -6.08
CA GLY A 14 2.44 -4.37 -7.50
C GLY A 14 1.83 -5.73 -7.83
N ASN A 15 1.55 -6.58 -6.84
CA ASN A 15 0.87 -7.85 -7.06
C ASN A 15 -0.64 -7.69 -7.18
N GLU A 16 -1.25 -8.54 -8.02
CA GLU A 16 -2.70 -8.69 -8.17
C GLU A 16 -3.25 -9.54 -7.02
N GLU A 17 -4.15 -8.99 -6.22
CA GLU A 17 -4.79 -9.68 -5.10
C GLU A 17 -6.29 -9.38 -5.09
N ARG A 18 -7.08 -10.21 -4.40
CA ARG A 18 -8.53 -10.04 -4.31
C ARG A 18 -8.87 -8.72 -3.63
N ALA A 19 -9.65 -7.90 -4.32
CA ALA A 19 -10.18 -6.63 -3.82
C ALA A 19 -10.89 -6.78 -2.47
N SER A 20 -11.63 -7.88 -2.32
CA SER A 20 -12.42 -8.17 -1.12
C SER A 20 -11.58 -8.35 0.16
N GLU A 21 -10.26 -8.55 0.06
CA GLU A 21 -9.36 -8.75 1.20
C GLU A 21 -8.31 -7.64 1.36
N GLY A 22 -8.35 -6.58 0.55
CA GLY A 22 -7.38 -5.49 0.67
C GLY A 22 -7.70 -4.45 1.73
N TYR A 23 -6.66 -3.72 2.12
CA TYR A 23 -6.68 -2.66 3.12
C TYR A 23 -6.33 -1.31 2.47
N PRO A 24 -6.94 -0.20 2.91
CA PRO A 24 -6.60 1.12 2.40
C PRO A 24 -5.25 1.62 2.96
N CYS A 25 -4.52 2.37 2.14
CA CYS A 25 -3.32 3.10 2.54
C CYS A 25 -3.65 4.22 3.52
N ASP A 26 -2.89 4.33 4.61
CA ASP A 26 -3.10 5.35 5.65
C ASP A 26 -2.84 6.79 5.12
N GLY A 27 -1.92 6.94 4.16
CA GLY A 27 -1.55 8.26 3.62
C GLY A 27 -2.43 8.78 2.48
N CYS A 28 -3.07 7.90 1.70
CA CYS A 28 -3.83 8.32 0.50
C CYS A 28 -5.09 7.51 0.21
N GLY A 29 -5.41 6.51 1.03
CA GLY A 29 -6.58 5.65 0.85
C GLY A 29 -6.50 4.64 -0.30
N THR A 30 -5.34 4.53 -0.97
CA THR A 30 -5.19 3.60 -2.11
C THR A 30 -5.19 2.13 -1.67
N PHE A 31 -5.53 1.22 -2.58
CA PHE A 31 -5.60 -0.22 -2.30
C PHE A 31 -4.22 -0.85 -2.02
N ILE A 32 -4.10 -1.53 -0.88
CA ILE A 32 -2.95 -2.33 -0.44
C ILE A 32 -3.43 -3.76 -0.15
N CYS A 33 -2.64 -4.75 -0.53
CA CYS A 33 -2.97 -6.16 -0.31
C CYS A 33 -2.83 -6.59 1.16
N VAL A 34 -3.52 -7.66 1.58
CA VAL A 34 -3.48 -8.13 2.99
C VAL A 34 -2.08 -8.57 3.38
N ILE A 35 -1.29 -9.10 2.45
CA ILE A 35 0.09 -9.50 2.69
C ILE A 35 0.96 -8.30 3.08
N CYS A 36 0.77 -7.16 2.42
CA CYS A 36 1.46 -5.92 2.78
C CYS A 36 1.02 -5.44 4.16
N ASN A 37 -0.28 -5.46 4.45
CA ASN A 37 -0.80 -5.13 5.78
C ASN A 37 -0.22 -6.04 6.89
N MET A 38 -0.17 -7.36 6.66
CA MET A 38 0.43 -8.36 7.56
C MET A 38 1.93 -8.14 7.77
N ARG A 39 2.64 -7.62 6.77
CA ARG A 39 4.04 -7.21 6.89
C ARG A 39 4.23 -5.89 7.64
N GLY A 40 3.15 -5.23 8.05
CA GLY A 40 3.18 -3.89 8.67
C GLY A 40 3.28 -2.75 7.66
N VAL A 41 3.06 -3.01 6.37
CA VAL A 41 3.08 -1.99 5.32
C VAL A 41 1.69 -1.36 5.22
N LEU A 42 1.51 -0.24 5.92
CA LEU A 42 0.26 0.54 5.92
C LEU A 42 0.25 1.66 4.88
N LEU A 43 1.39 1.90 4.22
CA LEU A 43 1.58 2.97 3.24
C LEU A 43 1.90 2.38 1.86
N CYS A 44 1.34 2.97 0.80
CA CYS A 44 1.69 2.58 -0.57
C CYS A 44 3.12 3.03 -0.91
N LYS A 45 3.65 2.58 -2.06
CA LYS A 45 5.03 2.91 -2.48
C LYS A 45 5.28 4.42 -2.55
N GLU A 46 4.31 5.18 -3.01
CA GLU A 46 4.40 6.65 -3.09
C GLU A 46 4.40 7.31 -1.70
N CYS A 47 3.50 6.89 -0.81
CA CYS A 47 3.45 7.40 0.56
C CYS A 47 4.72 7.03 1.35
N GLN A 48 5.21 5.79 1.20
CA GLN A 48 6.49 5.37 1.79
C GLN A 48 7.66 6.19 1.22
N ALA A 49 7.68 6.44 -0.09
CA ALA A 49 8.71 7.29 -0.70
C ALA A 49 8.63 8.71 -0.14
N LYS A 50 7.45 9.31 -0.04
CA LYS A 50 7.24 10.64 0.57
C LYS A 50 7.73 10.69 2.01
N ALA A 51 7.35 9.70 2.84
CA ALA A 51 7.80 9.60 4.23
C ALA A 51 9.32 9.40 4.34
N ALA A 52 9.94 8.63 3.45
CA ALA A 52 11.39 8.45 3.41
C ALA A 52 12.14 9.72 2.97
N GLN A 53 11.53 10.55 2.12
CA GLN A 53 12.06 11.85 1.71
C GLN A 53 11.90 12.90 2.81
N GLU A 54 10.77 12.88 3.54
CA GLU A 54 10.46 13.80 4.63
C GLU A 54 11.20 13.46 5.93
N GLY A 55 11.44 12.17 6.18
CA GLY A 55 12.21 11.66 7.33
C GLY A 55 13.73 11.72 7.17
N ARG A 56 14.24 12.29 6.07
CA ARG A 56 15.67 12.52 5.85
C ARG A 56 15.98 14.02 5.92
N SER A 57 15.67 14.64 7.04
CA SER A 57 16.50 15.74 7.56
C SER A 57 17.65 15.12 8.35
N PRO A 58 18.87 15.03 7.80
CA PRO A 58 20.07 14.82 8.60
C PRO A 58 20.48 16.13 9.30
N ASP A 59 19.64 16.66 10.18
CA ASP A 59 19.87 17.87 10.99
C ASP A 59 18.86 17.82 12.14
N ALA A 60 19.13 18.08 13.41
CA ALA A 60 20.29 18.48 14.22
C ALA A 60 19.77 18.23 15.66
N GLU A 61 20.54 17.66 16.59
CA GLU A 61 21.47 18.37 17.47
C GLU A 61 22.25 17.34 18.31
#